data_AF-V4U2T6-F1
#
_entry.id   AF-V4U2T6-F1
#
_cell.length_a   1.000
_cell.length_b   1.000
_cell.length_c   1.000
_cell.angle_alpha   90.00
_cell.angle_beta   90.00
_cell.angle_gamma   90.00
#
_symmetry.space_group_name_H-M   'P 1'
#
loop_
_entity.id
_entity.type
_entity.pdbx_description
1 polymer ?
#
loop_
_entity_poly.entity_id
_entity_poly.type
_entity_poly.pdbx_seq_one_letter_code
_entity_poly.pdbx_strand_id
1 'polypeptide(L)'
;MTKFLQKGDVPEDEAKNKAKRPDLKAVSKMMKNNEILYSAKRIGDIPGVHVGHQFYSRAEMVAVGFHSHWLNGIDYMGMSYKGDYKNYTFPLAVAIVLSGMYEDDLDNAEDVVYTGQGGHNLTGDKRQIRDQKLERGNLALKNCVDQDLPVRVIRGHDCSSSYTGKVYTYDGLYKVVKYWAEKGLSGFTVFKYRLRRLEGQPILTTNQVRFINGRVPQSLSEIRGLVCEDISGGQEAFPIPATNLVDDPPVAPT
;
A
#
# COMPACT_ATOMS: atom_id res chain seq x y z
N MET A 1 -46.61 43.62 -26.55
CA MET A 1 -46.33 42.78 -25.37
C MET A 1 -45.28 41.76 -25.78
N THR A 2 -43.99 42.11 -25.71
CA THR A 2 -42.90 41.13 -25.88
C THR A 2 -41.68 41.67 -25.16
N LYS A 3 -41.34 41.03 -24.03
CA LYS A 3 -40.22 41.38 -23.16
C LYS A 3 -38.90 41.03 -23.86
N PHE A 4 -37.97 41.98 -23.92
CA PHE A 4 -36.56 41.70 -24.11
C PHE A 4 -36.02 41.06 -22.81
N LEU A 5 -35.59 39.81 -22.88
CA LEU A 5 -34.80 39.18 -21.82
C LEU A 5 -33.34 39.56 -22.05
N GLN A 6 -32.78 40.32 -21.11
CA GLN A 6 -31.36 40.57 -20.96
C GLN A 6 -30.60 39.24 -20.91
N LYS A 7 -29.51 39.15 -21.68
CA LYS A 7 -28.45 38.18 -21.43
C LYS A 7 -27.94 38.43 -20.01
N GLY A 8 -28.28 37.56 -19.08
CA GLY A 8 -27.61 37.51 -17.79
C GLY A 8 -26.17 37.09 -18.02
N ASP A 9 -25.24 37.89 -17.52
CA ASP A 9 -23.83 37.52 -17.39
C ASP A 9 -23.75 36.19 -16.64
N VAL A 10 -23.23 35.17 -17.32
CA VAL A 10 -22.76 33.96 -16.66
C VAL A 10 -21.55 34.40 -15.83
N PRO A 11 -21.54 34.23 -14.51
CA PRO A 11 -20.35 34.53 -13.71
C PRO A 11 -19.19 33.74 -14.31
N GLU A 12 -18.11 34.44 -14.65
CA GLU A 12 -16.86 33.83 -15.08
C GLU A 12 -16.55 32.68 -14.10
N ASP A 13 -16.35 31.49 -14.66
CA ASP A 13 -15.86 30.32 -13.94
C ASP A 13 -14.67 30.78 -13.09
N GLU A 14 -14.87 30.89 -11.78
CA GLU A 14 -13.76 30.81 -10.83
C GLU A 14 -13.13 29.44 -11.09
N ALA A 15 -12.10 29.43 -11.93
CA ALA A 15 -11.26 28.28 -12.17
C ALA A 15 -10.65 27.89 -10.83
N LYS A 16 -11.39 27.08 -10.05
CA LYS A 16 -10.94 26.51 -8.80
C LYS A 16 -9.68 25.74 -9.13
N ASN A 17 -8.54 26.35 -8.81
CA ASN A 17 -7.22 25.76 -8.99
C ASN A 17 -7.28 24.31 -8.53
N LYS A 18 -7.27 23.37 -9.49
CA LYS A 18 -7.33 21.93 -9.20
C LYS A 18 -6.21 21.64 -8.21
N ALA A 19 -6.57 21.16 -7.03
CA ALA A 19 -5.59 20.90 -5.99
C ALA A 19 -4.53 19.92 -6.53
N LYS A 20 -3.23 20.23 -6.39
CA LYS A 20 -2.15 19.33 -6.82
C LYS A 20 -2.16 17.96 -6.10
N ARG A 21 -2.83 17.87 -4.94
CA ARG A 21 -3.00 16.68 -4.10
C ARG A 21 -4.39 16.66 -3.45
N PRO A 22 -5.46 16.34 -4.21
CA PRO A 22 -6.82 16.32 -3.68
C PRO A 22 -7.02 15.22 -2.63
N ASP A 23 -6.27 14.11 -2.77
CA ASP A 23 -6.16 13.01 -1.82
C ASP A 23 -5.77 13.48 -0.41
N LEU A 24 -4.72 14.30 -0.30
CA LEU A 24 -4.27 14.81 1.00
C LEU A 24 -5.24 15.84 1.60
N LYS A 25 -5.93 16.61 0.74
CA LYS A 25 -6.99 17.54 1.19
C LYS A 25 -8.19 16.78 1.76
N ALA A 26 -8.59 15.69 1.13
CA ALA A 26 -9.66 14.81 1.62
C ALA A 26 -9.30 14.23 2.99
N VAL A 27 -8.10 13.65 3.13
CA VAL A 27 -7.61 13.14 4.43
C VAL A 27 -7.57 14.23 5.50
N SER A 28 -7.10 15.43 5.16
CA SER A 28 -7.09 16.56 6.10
C SER A 28 -8.49 16.96 6.57
N LYS A 29 -9.49 16.87 5.69
CA LYS A 29 -10.89 17.13 6.05
C LYS A 29 -11.45 16.02 6.94
N MET A 30 -11.20 14.75 6.62
CA MET A 30 -11.61 13.62 7.44
C MET A 30 -11.02 13.69 8.85
N MET A 31 -9.73 14.06 8.98
CA MET A 31 -9.10 14.27 10.28
C MET A 31 -9.79 15.39 11.08
N LYS A 32 -10.11 16.52 10.45
CA LYS A 32 -10.82 17.63 11.12
C LYS A 32 -12.22 17.25 11.59
N ASN A 33 -12.88 16.38 10.83
CA ASN A 33 -14.24 15.93 11.12
C ASN A 33 -14.30 14.69 12.04
N ASN A 34 -13.15 14.15 12.46
CA ASN A 34 -13.05 12.87 13.18
C ASN A 34 -13.68 11.68 12.42
N GLU A 35 -13.52 11.66 11.10
CA GLU A 35 -14.04 10.63 10.19
C GLU A 35 -13.01 9.53 9.86
N ILE A 36 -11.86 9.51 10.55
CA ILE A 36 -10.87 8.43 10.42
C ILE A 36 -11.38 7.18 11.16
N LEU A 37 -11.61 6.09 10.43
CA LEU A 37 -12.28 4.90 10.96
C LEU A 37 -11.56 4.30 12.18
N TYR A 38 -10.25 4.08 12.07
CA TYR A 38 -9.39 3.61 13.16
C TYR A 38 -8.34 4.66 13.52
N SER A 39 -8.78 5.71 14.23
CA SER A 39 -7.89 6.83 14.62
C SER A 39 -6.76 6.43 15.58
N ALA A 40 -7.00 5.47 16.48
CA ALA A 40 -6.00 4.93 17.40
C ALA A 40 -5.25 3.73 16.79
N LYS A 41 -3.93 3.74 16.93
CA LYS A 41 -3.07 2.63 16.45
C LYS A 41 -3.27 1.37 17.30
N ARG A 42 -3.05 0.22 16.64
CA ARG A 42 -3.07 -1.10 17.27
C ARG A 42 -2.05 -2.04 16.66
N ILE A 43 -1.62 -3.01 17.47
CA ILE A 43 -0.80 -4.16 17.06
C ILE A 43 -1.71 -5.19 16.38
N GLY A 44 -1.19 -5.89 15.38
CA GLY A 44 -1.93 -6.97 14.69
C GLY A 44 -2.91 -6.47 13.63
N ASP A 45 -3.92 -7.28 13.35
CA ASP A 45 -4.93 -7.03 12.32
C ASP A 45 -5.85 -5.84 12.63
N ILE A 46 -6.47 -5.31 11.58
CA ILE A 46 -7.50 -4.29 11.66
C ILE A 46 -8.83 -4.89 11.22
N PRO A 47 -9.90 -4.82 12.04
CA PRO A 47 -11.20 -5.39 11.67
C PRO A 47 -11.69 -4.84 10.33
N GLY A 48 -12.20 -5.73 9.47
CA GLY A 48 -12.67 -5.37 8.12
C GLY A 48 -11.57 -5.19 7.07
N VAL A 49 -10.29 -5.28 7.43
CA VAL A 49 -9.17 -5.26 6.48
C VAL A 49 -8.44 -6.59 6.51
N HIS A 50 -8.76 -7.46 5.55
CA HIS A 50 -8.20 -8.81 5.45
C HIS A 50 -6.92 -8.84 4.61
N VAL A 51 -6.10 -9.88 4.79
CA VAL A 51 -4.97 -10.18 3.89
C VAL A 51 -5.46 -10.23 2.44
N GLY A 52 -4.74 -9.56 1.54
CA GLY A 52 -5.12 -9.34 0.14
C GLY A 52 -5.91 -8.06 -0.11
N HIS A 53 -6.32 -7.32 0.93
CA HIS A 53 -7.00 -6.03 0.76
C HIS A 53 -6.12 -5.04 0.00
N GLN A 54 -6.69 -4.41 -1.02
CA GLN A 54 -6.01 -3.44 -1.87
C GLN A 54 -6.45 -2.02 -1.53
N PHE A 55 -5.47 -1.15 -1.28
CA PHE A 55 -5.64 0.29 -1.20
C PHE A 55 -5.12 0.93 -2.48
N TYR A 56 -5.88 1.85 -3.05
CA TYR A 56 -5.54 2.57 -4.28
C TYR A 56 -4.67 3.81 -4.02
N SER A 57 -4.44 4.14 -2.75
CA SER A 57 -3.49 5.18 -2.36
C SER A 57 -3.00 5.07 -0.92
N ARG A 58 -1.88 5.74 -0.64
CA ARG A 58 -1.42 5.98 0.74
C ARG A 58 -2.44 6.80 1.54
N ALA A 59 -3.19 7.68 0.90
CA ALA A 59 -4.21 8.52 1.55
C ALA A 59 -5.39 7.68 2.05
N GLU A 60 -5.80 6.66 1.30
CA GLU A 60 -6.85 5.72 1.69
C GLU A 60 -6.46 4.93 2.94
N MET A 61 -5.22 4.45 3.03
CA MET A 61 -4.71 3.82 4.26
C MET A 61 -4.76 4.76 5.47
N VAL A 62 -4.52 6.06 5.27
CA VAL A 62 -4.65 7.06 6.35
C VAL A 62 -6.12 7.26 6.74
N ALA A 63 -7.03 7.35 5.75
CA ALA A 63 -8.47 7.52 5.97
C ALA A 63 -9.08 6.35 6.77
N VAL A 64 -8.65 5.13 6.49
CA VAL A 64 -9.05 3.92 7.23
C VAL A 64 -8.39 3.86 8.61
N GLY A 65 -7.20 4.47 8.78
CA GLY A 65 -6.38 4.29 9.98
C GLY A 65 -5.49 3.05 9.95
N PHE A 66 -5.27 2.49 8.75
CA PHE A 66 -4.44 1.30 8.53
C PHE A 66 -2.94 1.61 8.68
N HIS A 67 -2.54 2.77 8.14
CA HIS A 67 -1.21 3.35 8.22
C HIS A 67 -1.35 4.88 8.26
N SER A 68 -0.94 5.55 9.35
CA SER A 68 -1.30 6.96 9.56
C SER A 68 -0.46 7.97 8.80
N HIS A 69 0.61 7.53 8.14
CA HIS A 69 1.46 8.39 7.33
C HIS A 69 1.21 8.13 5.85
N TRP A 70 1.02 9.21 5.08
CA TRP A 70 0.89 9.13 3.62
C TRP A 70 2.23 8.98 2.90
N LEU A 71 3.36 9.30 3.57
CA LEU A 71 4.71 9.24 3.00
C LEU A 71 5.58 8.18 3.67
N ASN A 72 5.78 8.28 4.99
CA ASN A 72 6.74 7.44 5.73
C ASN A 72 6.49 5.94 5.51
N GLY A 73 7.56 5.16 5.37
CA GLY A 73 7.46 3.71 5.21
C GLY A 73 7.13 2.96 6.49
N ILE A 74 7.45 3.53 7.67
CA ILE A 74 7.22 2.89 8.97
C ILE A 74 6.16 3.68 9.73
N ASP A 75 5.15 2.99 10.23
CA ASP A 75 4.18 3.51 11.18
C ASP A 75 4.36 2.87 12.55
N TYR A 76 4.35 3.68 13.60
CA TYR A 76 4.65 3.23 14.96
C TYR A 76 3.85 3.98 16.03
N MET A 77 3.65 3.31 17.17
CA MET A 77 3.10 3.88 18.39
C MET A 77 4.23 4.52 19.21
N GLY A 78 4.02 5.76 19.64
CA GLY A 78 4.94 6.49 20.51
C GLY A 78 4.54 6.41 21.99
N MET A 79 5.21 7.20 22.83
CA MET A 79 5.02 7.20 24.29
C MET A 79 3.59 7.49 24.76
N SER A 80 2.77 8.15 23.94
CA SER A 80 1.35 8.42 24.23
C SER A 80 0.52 7.14 24.43
N TYR A 81 0.96 6.02 23.87
CA TYR A 81 0.27 4.72 23.97
C TYR A 81 0.67 3.90 25.21
N LYS A 82 1.63 4.38 26.01
CA LYS A 82 2.14 3.65 27.19
C LYS A 82 1.03 3.34 28.22
N GLY A 83 -0.01 4.18 28.30
CA GLY A 83 -1.15 3.96 29.19
C GLY A 83 -1.95 2.70 28.83
N ASP A 84 -2.18 2.47 27.54
CA ASP A 84 -2.98 1.36 27.02
C ASP A 84 -2.16 0.06 26.89
N TYR A 85 -0.84 0.19 26.76
CA TYR A 85 0.10 -0.89 26.46
C TYR A 85 1.22 -0.96 27.53
N LYS A 86 0.84 -1.06 28.80
CA LYS A 86 1.73 -0.87 29.96
C LYS A 86 2.95 -1.78 30.01
N ASN A 87 2.83 -2.98 29.44
CA ASN A 87 3.86 -4.02 29.50
C ASN A 87 4.88 -3.93 28.37
N TYR A 88 4.79 -2.90 27.51
CA TYR A 88 5.68 -2.76 26.37
C TYR A 88 6.63 -1.57 26.48
N THR A 89 7.80 -1.74 25.88
CA THR A 89 8.81 -0.70 25.66
C THR A 89 8.52 0.01 24.35
N PHE A 90 8.36 1.34 24.43
CA PHE A 90 8.06 2.21 23.31
C PHE A 90 9.33 2.86 22.74
N PRO A 91 9.33 3.24 21.45
CA PRO A 91 8.25 3.12 20.46
C PRO A 91 8.05 1.68 19.95
N LEU A 92 6.89 1.41 19.34
CA LEU A 92 6.53 0.10 18.76
C LEU A 92 6.03 0.23 17.33
N ALA A 93 6.66 -0.45 16.37
CA ALA A 93 6.18 -0.46 14.98
C ALA A 93 4.88 -1.29 14.87
N VAL A 94 3.95 -0.82 14.04
CA VAL A 94 2.65 -1.50 13.82
C VAL A 94 2.39 -1.82 12.35
N ALA A 95 2.96 -1.03 11.43
CA ALA A 95 2.86 -1.29 10.00
C ALA A 95 4.11 -0.78 9.27
N ILE A 96 4.46 -1.46 8.18
CA ILE A 96 5.47 -1.01 7.22
C ILE A 96 4.95 -1.08 5.79
N VAL A 97 5.46 -0.19 4.94
CA VAL A 97 5.17 -0.17 3.50
C VAL A 97 6.46 -0.46 2.73
N LEU A 98 6.42 -1.54 1.94
CA LEU A 98 7.41 -1.90 0.94
C LEU A 98 6.98 -1.28 -0.39
N SER A 99 7.77 -0.38 -0.97
CA SER A 99 7.40 0.28 -2.25
C SER A 99 8.54 0.36 -3.26
N GLY A 100 9.63 -0.40 -3.02
CA GLY A 100 10.83 -0.38 -3.88
C GLY A 100 11.52 0.98 -3.91
N MET A 101 11.43 1.74 -2.80
CA MET A 101 12.02 3.07 -2.70
C MET A 101 13.44 3.05 -2.16
N TYR A 102 13.83 1.99 -1.46
CA TYR A 102 15.17 1.80 -0.94
C TYR A 102 15.91 0.78 -1.80
N GLU A 103 17.14 1.13 -2.17
CA GLU A 103 17.99 0.29 -3.01
C GLU A 103 18.44 -1.01 -2.31
N ASP A 104 18.34 -1.04 -0.98
CA ASP A 104 18.82 -2.11 -0.10
C ASP A 104 17.73 -3.14 0.32
N ASP A 105 16.48 -2.95 -0.10
CA ASP A 105 15.37 -3.85 0.23
C ASP A 105 15.48 -5.19 -0.53
N LEU A 106 15.22 -6.30 0.16
CA LEU A 106 15.09 -7.64 -0.45
C LEU A 106 13.74 -8.24 -0.09
N ASP A 107 12.92 -8.54 -1.09
CA ASP A 107 11.57 -9.07 -0.90
C ASP A 107 11.46 -10.50 -1.47
N ASN A 108 11.59 -11.51 -0.61
CA ASN A 108 11.35 -12.90 -0.96
C ASN A 108 9.96 -13.37 -0.49
N ALA A 109 8.95 -12.50 -0.62
CA ALA A 109 7.57 -12.73 -0.20
C ALA A 109 7.44 -13.03 1.30
N GLU A 110 7.62 -14.27 1.75
CA GLU A 110 7.49 -14.64 3.16
C GLU A 110 8.70 -14.24 4.03
N ASP A 111 9.86 -14.01 3.42
CA ASP A 111 11.09 -13.57 4.10
C ASP A 111 11.60 -12.26 3.47
N VAL A 112 11.46 -11.17 4.19
CA VAL A 112 11.78 -9.82 3.71
C VAL A 112 12.94 -9.25 4.50
N VAL A 113 13.88 -8.59 3.83
CA VAL A 113 14.85 -7.70 4.46
C VAL A 113 14.45 -6.27 4.13
N TYR A 114 14.01 -5.55 5.15
CA TYR A 114 13.55 -4.18 5.06
C TYR A 114 14.61 -3.19 5.53
N THR A 115 14.79 -2.11 4.79
CA THR A 115 15.71 -1.02 5.11
C THR A 115 15.03 -0.01 6.01
N GLY A 116 15.70 0.37 7.10
CA GLY A 116 15.25 1.39 8.04
C GLY A 116 15.07 2.75 7.38
N GLN A 117 14.40 3.65 8.09
CA GLN A 117 14.21 5.02 7.64
C GLN A 117 15.41 5.92 7.99
N GLY A 118 15.55 7.02 7.23
CA GLY A 118 16.48 8.10 7.53
C GLY A 118 17.62 8.20 6.51
N GLY A 119 18.11 9.42 6.33
CA GLY A 119 19.21 9.70 5.42
C GLY A 119 18.94 9.41 3.95
N HIS A 120 17.67 9.32 3.55
CA HIS A 120 17.24 9.04 2.19
C HIS A 120 16.89 10.32 1.43
N ASN A 121 17.37 10.45 0.20
CA ASN A 121 17.04 11.57 -0.66
C ASN A 121 15.64 11.41 -1.25
N LEU A 122 14.64 12.11 -0.71
CA LEU A 122 13.25 12.02 -1.21
C LEU A 122 13.06 12.63 -2.61
N THR A 123 14.04 13.38 -3.12
CA THR A 123 13.97 14.12 -4.39
C THR A 123 15.21 13.86 -5.24
N GLY A 124 15.04 13.44 -6.50
CA GLY A 124 16.18 13.17 -7.39
C GLY A 124 16.47 11.67 -7.48
N ASP A 125 17.70 11.26 -7.21
CA ASP A 125 18.21 9.90 -7.44
C ASP A 125 17.71 8.83 -6.46
N LYS A 126 17.00 9.24 -5.39
CA LYS A 126 16.43 8.34 -4.37
C LYS A 126 17.46 7.44 -3.70
N ARG A 127 18.66 7.98 -3.43
CA ARG A 127 19.74 7.25 -2.76
C ARG A 127 19.92 7.68 -1.32
N GLN A 128 20.60 6.85 -0.54
CA GLN A 128 21.09 7.23 0.78
C GLN A 128 22.20 8.32 0.67
N ILE A 129 22.07 9.37 1.49
CA ILE A 129 22.97 10.54 1.51
C ILE A 129 23.65 10.76 2.87
N ARG A 130 23.31 9.97 3.89
CA ARG A 130 23.94 9.98 5.22
C ARG A 130 23.62 8.72 5.99
N ASP A 131 24.42 8.46 7.02
CA ASP A 131 24.21 7.37 7.97
C ASP A 131 22.85 7.48 8.68
N GLN A 132 22.17 6.33 8.78
CA GLN A 132 20.95 6.19 9.57
C GLN A 132 21.26 6.18 11.07
N LYS A 133 20.23 6.48 11.87
CA LYS A 133 20.27 6.44 13.33
C LYS A 133 19.24 5.45 13.85
N LEU A 134 19.55 4.80 14.99
CA LEU A 134 18.63 3.89 15.67
C LEU A 134 17.61 4.68 16.49
N GLU A 135 16.75 5.43 15.81
CA GLU A 135 15.73 6.30 16.40
C GLU A 135 14.39 6.16 15.63
N ARG A 136 13.30 6.71 16.18
CA ARG A 136 11.99 6.76 15.51
C ARG A 136 11.55 5.35 15.05
N GLY A 137 11.18 5.19 13.77
CA GLY A 137 10.76 3.91 13.19
C GLY A 137 11.81 2.80 13.29
N ASN A 138 13.11 3.15 13.26
CA ASN A 138 14.18 2.16 13.38
C ASN A 138 14.23 1.59 14.81
N LEU A 139 14.12 2.46 15.81
CA LEU A 139 14.00 2.04 17.20
C LEU A 139 12.70 1.27 17.44
N ALA A 140 11.61 1.67 16.77
CA ALA A 140 10.32 1.00 16.88
C ALA A 140 10.35 -0.44 16.36
N LEU A 141 10.99 -0.68 15.21
CA LEU A 141 11.19 -2.03 14.67
C LEU A 141 12.16 -2.85 15.53
N LYS A 142 13.22 -2.23 16.06
CA LYS A 142 14.14 -2.88 17.01
C LYS A 142 13.40 -3.38 18.26
N ASN A 143 12.54 -2.54 18.82
CA ASN A 143 11.71 -2.92 19.97
C ASN A 143 10.69 -4.02 19.63
N CYS A 144 10.21 -4.11 18.38
CA CYS A 144 9.39 -5.24 17.95
C CYS A 144 10.17 -6.56 17.90
N VAL A 145 11.46 -6.53 17.56
CA VAL A 145 12.34 -7.71 17.66
C VAL A 145 12.43 -8.18 19.11
N ASP A 146 12.79 -7.25 20.02
CA ASP A 146 13.03 -7.58 21.43
C ASP A 146 11.79 -8.12 22.15
N GLN A 147 10.59 -7.70 21.70
CA GLN A 147 9.32 -7.98 22.36
C GLN A 147 8.43 -8.95 21.57
N ASP A 148 8.96 -9.54 20.51
CA ASP A 148 8.26 -10.50 19.65
C ASP A 148 6.90 -10.00 19.13
N LEU A 149 6.89 -8.78 18.59
CA LEU A 149 5.67 -8.13 18.13
C LEU A 149 5.50 -8.21 16.61
N PRO A 150 4.29 -8.58 16.12
CA PRO A 150 4.01 -8.60 14.70
C PRO A 150 3.80 -7.19 14.14
N VAL A 151 4.16 -7.03 12.87
CA VAL A 151 4.02 -5.80 12.09
C VAL A 151 3.22 -6.11 10.83
N ARG A 152 2.24 -5.26 10.50
CA ARG A 152 1.52 -5.36 9.22
C ARG A 152 2.44 -4.98 8.07
N VAL A 153 2.49 -5.80 7.02
CA VAL A 153 3.28 -5.51 5.82
C VAL A 153 2.36 -5.16 4.67
N ILE A 154 2.62 -4.01 4.05
CA ILE A 154 1.91 -3.53 2.87
C ILE A 154 2.89 -3.46 1.70
N ARG A 155 2.58 -4.07 0.56
CA ARG A 155 3.37 -3.99 -0.66
C ARG A 155 2.74 -3.03 -1.66
N GLY A 156 3.53 -2.09 -2.18
CA GLY A 156 3.15 -1.21 -3.27
C GLY A 156 3.54 -1.79 -4.61
N HIS A 157 2.59 -1.88 -5.53
CA HIS A 157 2.75 -2.39 -6.89
C HIS A 157 2.53 -1.26 -7.88
N ASP A 158 3.34 -1.20 -8.94
CA ASP A 158 3.12 -0.26 -10.03
C ASP A 158 1.83 -0.60 -10.77
N CYS A 159 1.00 0.42 -11.01
CA CYS A 159 -0.30 0.29 -11.66
C CYS A 159 -0.57 1.56 -12.47
N SER A 160 -0.40 1.48 -13.79
CA SER A 160 -0.52 2.62 -14.71
C SER A 160 -1.95 3.19 -14.78
N SER A 161 -2.96 2.37 -14.51
CA SER A 161 -4.36 2.79 -14.45
C SER A 161 -4.75 3.44 -13.12
N SER A 162 -3.93 3.29 -12.08
CA SER A 162 -4.17 3.96 -10.80
C SER A 162 -3.80 5.45 -10.88
N TYR A 163 -4.62 6.31 -10.28
CA TYR A 163 -4.34 7.75 -10.24
C TYR A 163 -3.06 8.11 -9.48
N THR A 164 -2.59 7.22 -8.60
CA THR A 164 -1.30 7.39 -7.89
C THR A 164 -0.14 6.68 -8.58
N GLY A 165 -0.40 5.98 -9.68
CA GLY A 165 0.56 5.10 -10.34
C GLY A 165 0.87 3.82 -9.56
N LYS A 166 0.22 3.59 -8.41
CA LYS A 166 0.42 2.42 -7.56
C LYS A 166 -0.89 1.90 -6.96
N VAL A 167 -0.88 0.62 -6.59
CA VAL A 167 -1.85 -0.02 -5.71
C VAL A 167 -1.09 -0.68 -4.56
N TYR A 168 -1.69 -0.74 -3.37
CA TYR A 168 -1.04 -1.22 -2.15
C TYR A 168 -1.79 -2.41 -1.59
N THR A 169 -1.16 -3.57 -1.51
CA THR A 169 -1.79 -4.80 -0.99
C THR A 169 -1.36 -5.05 0.44
N TYR A 170 -2.30 -5.34 1.32
CA TYR A 170 -1.99 -5.83 2.67
C TYR A 170 -1.64 -7.32 2.64
N ASP A 171 -0.39 -7.66 2.94
CA ASP A 171 0.12 -9.03 2.82
C ASP A 171 0.16 -9.83 4.13
N GLY A 172 -0.43 -9.27 5.18
CA GLY A 172 -0.54 -9.89 6.48
C GLY A 172 0.51 -9.44 7.49
N LEU A 173 0.55 -10.17 8.59
CA LEU A 173 1.42 -9.96 9.74
C LEU A 173 2.74 -10.69 9.57
N TYR A 174 3.82 -9.98 9.91
CA TYR A 174 5.18 -10.49 9.90
C TYR A 174 5.82 -10.25 11.26
N LYS A 175 6.61 -11.23 11.73
CA LYS A 175 7.50 -11.08 12.87
C LYS A 175 8.82 -10.47 12.44
N VAL A 176 9.30 -9.46 13.16
CA VAL A 176 10.66 -8.93 12.95
C VAL A 176 11.64 -9.86 13.68
N VAL A 177 12.37 -10.69 12.92
CA VAL A 177 13.18 -11.79 13.45
C VAL A 177 14.50 -11.29 14.01
N LYS A 178 15.15 -10.37 13.31
CA LYS A 178 16.43 -9.79 13.71
C LYS A 178 16.65 -8.45 13.01
N TYR A 179 17.58 -7.66 13.56
CA TYR A 179 18.06 -6.45 12.91
C TYR A 179 19.59 -6.36 13.00
N TRP A 180 20.21 -5.62 12.09
CA TRP A 180 21.62 -5.31 12.11
C TRP A 180 21.89 -3.97 11.42
N ALA A 181 23.07 -3.40 11.64
CA ALA A 181 23.55 -2.25 10.90
C ALA A 181 24.65 -2.69 9.93
N GLU A 182 24.63 -2.18 8.70
CA GLU A 182 25.68 -2.43 7.72
C GLU A 182 25.88 -1.23 6.81
N LYS A 183 26.93 -1.25 5.99
CA LYS A 183 27.12 -0.26 4.92
C LYS A 183 26.23 -0.66 3.74
N GLY A 184 25.24 0.19 3.44
CA GLY A 184 24.37 0.03 2.28
C GLY A 184 25.12 0.34 0.97
N LEU A 185 24.43 0.18 -0.15
CA LEU A 185 25.01 0.32 -1.50
C LEU A 185 25.66 1.69 -1.74
N SER A 186 25.12 2.75 -1.12
CA SER A 186 25.63 4.12 -1.23
C SER A 186 26.76 4.43 -0.23
N GLY A 187 27.29 3.43 0.50
CA GLY A 187 28.41 3.58 1.44
C GLY A 187 28.05 4.16 2.82
N PHE A 188 26.78 4.46 3.06
CA PHE A 188 26.27 4.93 4.34
C PHE A 188 25.77 3.79 5.21
N THR A 189 25.80 3.98 6.52
CA THR A 189 25.25 3.03 7.49
C THR A 189 23.72 2.98 7.34
N VAL A 190 23.17 1.80 7.12
CA VAL A 190 21.73 1.52 7.09
C VAL A 190 21.38 0.45 8.11
N PHE A 191 20.18 0.55 8.71
CA PHE A 191 19.64 -0.51 9.55
C PHE A 191 18.81 -1.44 8.68
N LYS A 192 19.02 -2.75 8.81
CA LYS A 192 18.25 -3.78 8.12
C LYS A 192 17.47 -4.62 9.13
N TYR A 193 16.25 -4.96 8.75
CA TYR A 193 15.31 -5.75 9.56
C TYR A 193 14.86 -6.94 8.75
N ARG A 194 15.12 -8.16 9.24
CA ARG A 194 14.59 -9.37 8.61
C ARG A 194 13.20 -9.65 9.18
N LEU A 195 12.19 -9.68 8.33
CA LEU A 195 10.82 -10.01 8.67
C LEU A 195 10.45 -11.38 8.10
N ARG A 196 9.75 -12.18 8.90
CA ARG A 196 9.18 -13.46 8.47
C ARG A 196 7.67 -13.45 8.65
N ARG A 197 6.94 -13.84 7.61
CA ARG A 197 5.49 -13.92 7.65
C ARG A 197 5.03 -14.91 8.72
N LEU A 198 3.97 -14.54 9.46
CA LEU A 198 3.35 -15.48 10.41
C LEU A 198 2.58 -16.57 9.67
N GLU A 199 2.64 -17.78 10.20
CA GLU A 199 1.88 -18.93 9.70
C GLU A 199 0.37 -18.79 9.96
N GLY A 200 -0.44 -19.60 9.27
CA GLY A 200 -1.90 -19.64 9.46
C GLY A 200 -2.70 -18.52 8.80
N GLN A 201 -2.04 -17.62 8.06
CA GLN A 201 -2.68 -16.56 7.28
C GLN A 201 -3.02 -17.05 5.86
N PRO A 202 -4.00 -16.44 5.17
CA PRO A 202 -4.27 -16.72 3.76
C PRO A 202 -3.00 -16.68 2.91
N ILE A 203 -2.92 -17.52 1.87
CA ILE A 203 -1.77 -17.56 0.96
C ILE A 203 -1.56 -16.16 0.38
N LEU A 204 -0.31 -15.72 0.29
CA LEU A 204 -0.02 -14.46 -0.39
C LEU A 204 -0.50 -14.56 -1.83
N THR A 205 -1.34 -13.62 -2.24
CA THR A 205 -1.73 -13.45 -3.64
C THR A 205 -0.56 -13.05 -4.53
N THR A 206 0.59 -12.72 -3.93
CA THR A 206 1.77 -12.11 -4.56
C THR A 206 3.04 -13.00 -4.43
N ASN A 207 2.91 -14.33 -4.45
CA ASN A 207 3.97 -15.29 -4.07
C ASN A 207 5.27 -15.30 -4.90
N GLN A 208 5.39 -14.54 -5.98
CA GLN A 208 6.65 -14.28 -6.69
C GLN A 208 6.56 -12.89 -7.30
N VAL A 209 7.68 -12.17 -7.40
CA VAL A 209 7.80 -11.05 -8.34
C VAL A 209 7.74 -11.60 -9.77
N ARG A 210 6.51 -11.91 -10.19
CA ARG A 210 6.07 -11.87 -11.57
C ARG A 210 4.81 -11.02 -11.53
N PHE A 211 4.87 -9.90 -12.22
CA PHE A 211 3.73 -9.04 -12.51
C PHE A 211 2.70 -9.80 -13.35
N ILE A 212 1.98 -10.74 -12.75
CA ILE A 212 0.91 -11.48 -13.41
C ILE A 212 -0.17 -11.77 -12.39
N ASN A 213 -0.92 -10.73 -12.03
CA ASN A 213 -2.35 -10.78 -11.69
C ASN A 213 -2.87 -9.34 -11.71
N GLY A 214 -3.04 -8.83 -12.94
CA GLY A 214 -3.33 -7.44 -13.26
C GLY A 214 -2.83 -7.02 -14.65
N ARG A 215 -2.10 -7.88 -15.37
CA ARG A 215 -2.01 -7.75 -16.82
C ARG A 215 -3.34 -8.21 -17.39
N VAL A 216 -4.08 -7.31 -18.04
CA VAL A 216 -5.06 -7.73 -19.05
C VAL A 216 -4.28 -8.68 -19.97
N PRO A 217 -4.78 -9.91 -20.22
CA PRO A 217 -4.18 -10.82 -21.19
C PRO A 217 -3.82 -10.03 -22.44
N GLN A 218 -2.54 -10.02 -22.84
CA GLN A 218 -2.12 -9.23 -24.01
C GLN A 218 -2.64 -9.85 -25.30
N SER A 219 -3.08 -11.11 -25.23
CA SER A 219 -3.77 -11.83 -26.28
C SER A 219 -4.75 -12.82 -25.66
N LEU A 220 -5.76 -13.19 -26.44
CA LEU A 220 -6.74 -14.23 -26.10
C LEU A 220 -6.07 -15.59 -25.80
N SER A 221 -4.91 -15.86 -26.41
CA SER A 221 -4.12 -17.09 -26.20
C SER A 221 -3.53 -17.22 -24.79
N GLU A 222 -3.44 -16.14 -24.01
CA GLU A 222 -3.00 -16.17 -22.62
C GLU A 222 -4.14 -16.56 -21.65
N ILE A 223 -5.39 -16.58 -22.12
CA ILE A 223 -6.57 -16.80 -21.30
C ILE A 223 -6.81 -18.30 -21.11
N ARG A 224 -6.53 -18.80 -19.90
CA ARG A 224 -6.80 -20.20 -19.54
C ARG A 224 -8.30 -20.46 -19.46
N GLY A 225 -8.74 -21.60 -20.00
CA GLY A 225 -10.13 -22.02 -19.97
C GLY A 225 -11.05 -21.22 -20.89
N LEU A 226 -10.51 -20.52 -21.90
CA LEU A 226 -11.31 -19.74 -22.84
C LEU A 226 -12.33 -20.62 -23.57
N VAL A 227 -13.60 -20.26 -23.48
CA VAL A 227 -14.73 -20.93 -24.15
C VAL A 227 -15.41 -20.05 -25.19
N CYS A 228 -15.24 -18.72 -25.09
CA CYS A 228 -15.71 -17.76 -26.09
C CYS A 228 -14.80 -16.53 -26.09
N GLU A 229 -14.40 -16.06 -27.28
CA GLU A 229 -13.54 -14.87 -27.42
C GLU A 229 -14.30 -13.56 -27.16
N ASP A 230 -15.58 -13.51 -27.56
CA ASP A 230 -16.43 -12.34 -27.38
C ASP A 230 -17.91 -12.72 -27.34
N ILE A 231 -18.47 -12.75 -26.14
CA ILE A 231 -19.90 -13.04 -25.96
C ILE A 231 -20.81 -11.91 -26.47
N SER A 232 -20.27 -10.71 -26.69
CA SER A 232 -21.05 -9.59 -27.23
C SER A 232 -21.28 -9.70 -28.74
N GLY A 233 -20.50 -10.52 -29.43
CA GLY A 233 -20.52 -10.62 -30.89
C GLY A 233 -20.15 -9.29 -31.58
N GLY A 234 -19.25 -8.51 -30.98
CA GLY A 234 -18.82 -7.19 -31.47
C GLY A 234 -19.80 -6.05 -31.21
N GLN A 235 -20.83 -6.27 -30.38
CA GLN A 235 -21.77 -5.22 -30.00
C GLN A 235 -21.21 -4.26 -28.93
N GLU A 236 -20.20 -4.71 -28.19
CA GLU A 236 -19.49 -3.89 -27.22
C GLU A 236 -18.22 -3.28 -27.81
N ALA A 237 -17.80 -2.13 -27.29
CA ALA A 237 -16.58 -1.45 -27.74
C ALA A 237 -15.30 -2.26 -27.48
N PHE A 238 -15.36 -3.21 -26.54
CA PHE A 238 -14.27 -4.12 -26.20
C PHE A 238 -14.80 -5.56 -26.14
N PRO A 239 -14.07 -6.54 -26.68
CA PRO A 239 -14.44 -7.96 -26.59
C PRO A 239 -14.63 -8.41 -25.14
N ILE A 240 -15.67 -9.21 -24.89
CA ILE A 240 -15.95 -9.79 -23.57
C ILE A 240 -15.67 -11.31 -23.63
N PRO A 241 -14.44 -11.76 -23.28
CA PRO A 241 -14.11 -13.18 -23.30
C PRO A 241 -14.79 -13.93 -22.14
N ALA A 242 -15.19 -15.18 -22.39
CA ALA A 242 -15.71 -16.08 -21.37
C ALA A 242 -14.75 -17.25 -21.12
N THR A 243 -14.56 -17.61 -19.85
CA THR A 243 -13.74 -18.75 -19.44
C THR A 243 -14.52 -19.74 -18.58
N ASN A 244 -14.24 -21.03 -18.76
CA ASN A 244 -14.73 -22.12 -17.91
C ASN A 244 -13.55 -23.03 -17.55
N LEU A 245 -13.17 -23.02 -16.27
CA LEU A 245 -12.12 -23.85 -15.69
C LEU A 245 -12.68 -24.93 -14.77
N VAL A 246 -14.00 -25.05 -14.68
CA VAL A 246 -14.70 -25.86 -13.68
C VAL A 246 -15.28 -27.13 -14.31
N ASP A 247 -15.94 -27.00 -15.45
CA ASP A 247 -16.65 -28.11 -16.10
C ASP A 247 -15.77 -28.88 -17.11
N ASP A 248 -16.09 -30.16 -17.30
CA ASP A 248 -15.52 -31.03 -18.34
C ASP A 248 -16.66 -31.81 -19.08
N PRO A 249 -16.95 -31.52 -20.36
CA PRO A 249 -16.26 -30.53 -21.19
C PRO A 249 -16.63 -29.09 -20.80
N PRO A 250 -15.71 -28.13 -20.99
CA PRO A 250 -16.01 -26.73 -20.75
C PRO A 250 -17.01 -26.21 -21.79
N VAL A 251 -18.08 -25.55 -21.33
CA VAL A 251 -19.17 -25.04 -22.19
C VAL A 251 -19.18 -23.51 -22.17
N ALA A 252 -19.42 -22.91 -23.35
CA ALA A 252 -19.60 -21.47 -23.49
C ALA A 252 -20.96 -21.00 -22.95
N PRO A 253 -21.06 -19.78 -22.41
CA PRO A 253 -22.35 -19.19 -22.07
C PRO A 253 -23.21 -19.04 -23.34
N THR A 254 -24.48 -19.45 -23.25
CA THR A 254 -25.51 -19.30 -24.29
C THR A 254 -26.26 -17.99 -24.17
#